data_AF-E7C2L3-F1
#
_entry.id   AF-E7C2L3-F1
#
_cell.length_a   1.000
_cell.length_b   1.000
_cell.length_c   1.000
_cell.angle_alpha   90.00
_cell.angle_beta   90.00
_cell.angle_gamma   90.00
#
_symmetry.space_group_name_H-M   'P 1'
#
loop_
_entity.id
_entity.type
_entity.pdbx_description
1 polymer ?
#
loop_
_entity_poly.entity_id
_entity_poly.type
_entity_poly.pdbx_seq_one_letter_code
_entity_poly.pdbx_strand_id
1 'polypeptide(L)'
;MNMVTWYDVVKWCNARTEKEGRTPVYYKDTALTQVYRKGDLDLSNNHVNWFSSGYRLPTEAEWEKVARGGLVGTNYPWGNNIDGSRGNYRLSGDPFDNGSTPVGYFDGNQLIIERYNSYGGQNFSPFEMVNGYGLFDVFGNVNEWCWDWYDPEWYGNPFTKTINSLALVSNNLGPSTVPTDDIVGGTRVIRGGSFQNDEGSESGNALRLAYRHQRKPDTALRTLGFRCVRSDIKEKLWFDALALGSSDAKWKHLDWFGTFFQSDYNWIYHSTLGWIYPVGEGSYDNWLFIDGLDWLWTNSAVYPYVYSPLSGGIWLWYDRSRTESQWFYNFKEQAWIGFDLAGSEK
;
A
#
# COMPACT_ATOMS: atom_id res chain seq x y z
N MET A 1 -5.28 2.64 11.08
CA MET A 1 -5.37 1.56 12.08
C MET A 1 -4.23 1.75 13.07
N ASN A 2 -4.46 1.59 14.37
CA ASN A 2 -3.45 1.68 15.43
C ASN A 2 -3.49 0.43 16.33
N MET A 3 -2.66 0.37 17.37
CA MET A 3 -2.50 -0.81 18.23
C MET A 3 -2.11 -2.07 17.44
N VAL A 4 -1.19 -1.89 16.50
CA VAL A 4 -0.63 -2.96 15.68
C VAL A 4 0.88 -3.02 15.88
N THR A 5 1.41 -4.24 16.00
CA THR A 5 2.85 -4.46 16.08
C THR A 5 3.49 -4.29 14.70
N TRP A 6 4.81 -4.13 14.63
CA TRP A 6 5.53 -4.11 13.35
C TRP A 6 5.29 -5.41 12.57
N TYR A 7 5.28 -6.55 13.27
CA TYR A 7 5.00 -7.85 12.67
C TYR A 7 3.61 -7.89 12.04
N ASP A 8 2.59 -7.39 12.72
CA ASP A 8 1.23 -7.34 12.20
C ASP A 8 1.14 -6.52 10.93
N VAL A 9 1.86 -5.40 10.86
CA VAL A 9 1.86 -4.54 9.68
C VAL A 9 2.52 -5.20 8.48
N VAL A 10 3.69 -5.85 8.65
CA VAL A 10 4.33 -6.54 7.51
C VAL A 10 3.50 -7.75 7.04
N LYS A 11 2.84 -8.47 7.96
CA LYS A 11 1.87 -9.53 7.63
C LYS A 11 0.67 -8.94 6.88
N TRP A 12 0.14 -7.81 7.32
CA TRP A 12 -0.97 -7.10 6.67
C TRP A 12 -0.59 -6.63 5.26
N CYS A 13 0.61 -6.09 5.06
CA CYS A 13 1.14 -5.69 3.76
C CYS A 13 1.11 -6.86 2.77
N ASN A 14 1.62 -8.03 3.16
CA ASN A 14 1.55 -9.24 2.35
C ASN A 14 0.10 -9.67 2.10
N ALA A 15 -0.75 -9.71 3.14
CA ALA A 15 -2.14 -10.10 2.98
C ALA A 15 -2.90 -9.16 2.02
N ARG A 16 -2.65 -7.84 2.08
CA ARG A 16 -3.22 -6.85 1.15
C ARG A 16 -2.70 -7.06 -0.27
N THR A 17 -1.42 -7.34 -0.41
CA THR A 17 -0.74 -7.64 -1.68
C THR A 17 -1.35 -8.86 -2.36
N GLU A 18 -1.47 -9.97 -1.63
CA GLU A 18 -2.07 -11.21 -2.12
C GLU A 18 -3.55 -11.03 -2.44
N LYS A 19 -4.29 -10.28 -1.61
CA LYS A 19 -5.70 -9.94 -1.87
C LYS A 19 -5.86 -9.19 -3.20
N GLU A 20 -4.88 -8.40 -3.63
CA GLU A 20 -4.91 -7.73 -4.92
C GLU A 20 -4.36 -8.60 -6.07
N GLY A 21 -3.80 -9.79 -5.81
CA GLY A 21 -3.17 -10.61 -6.84
C GLY A 21 -1.81 -10.07 -7.31
N ARG A 22 -1.07 -9.45 -6.39
CA ARG A 22 0.30 -8.95 -6.59
C ARG A 22 1.33 -9.91 -5.99
N THR A 23 2.58 -9.83 -6.42
CA THR A 23 3.69 -10.58 -5.80
C THR A 23 3.91 -10.11 -4.36
N PRO A 24 3.99 -11.01 -3.35
CA PRO A 24 4.32 -10.64 -1.97
C PRO A 24 5.69 -9.95 -1.83
N VAL A 25 5.88 -9.19 -0.75
CA VAL A 25 7.12 -8.45 -0.50
C VAL A 25 7.98 -9.13 0.57
N TYR A 26 7.36 -9.65 1.63
CA TYR A 26 8.08 -10.19 2.79
C TYR A 26 8.09 -11.72 2.80
N TYR A 27 9.26 -12.31 3.05
CA TYR A 27 9.48 -13.77 3.05
C TYR A 27 10.16 -14.21 4.35
N LYS A 28 10.04 -15.49 4.71
CA LYS A 28 10.68 -16.09 5.89
C LYS A 28 12.11 -16.52 5.66
N ASP A 29 12.46 -16.75 4.41
CA ASP A 29 13.76 -17.21 3.96
C ASP A 29 14.37 -16.21 2.97
N THR A 30 15.70 -16.17 2.92
CA THR A 30 16.45 -15.28 2.02
C THR A 30 16.44 -15.74 0.57
N ALA A 31 15.92 -16.93 0.27
CA ALA A 31 15.68 -17.39 -1.09
C ALA A 31 14.32 -16.93 -1.65
N LEU A 32 13.53 -16.19 -0.84
CA LEU A 32 12.24 -15.62 -1.21
C LEU A 32 11.22 -16.67 -1.67
N THR A 33 11.19 -17.83 -1.00
CA THR A 33 10.31 -18.95 -1.37
C THR A 33 9.11 -19.12 -0.45
N GLN A 34 9.21 -18.70 0.81
CA GLN A 34 8.17 -18.84 1.83
C GLN A 34 7.63 -17.49 2.26
N VAL A 35 6.49 -17.09 1.68
CA VAL A 35 5.82 -15.82 2.01
C VAL A 35 5.55 -15.72 3.52
N TYR A 36 5.88 -14.57 4.09
CA TYR A 36 5.70 -14.31 5.51
C TYR A 36 4.23 -14.01 5.83
N ARG A 37 3.54 -14.99 6.44
CA ARG A 37 2.10 -14.89 6.79
C ARG A 37 1.81 -15.06 8.30
N LYS A 38 2.75 -15.61 9.07
CA LYS A 38 2.54 -15.95 10.49
C LYS A 38 3.84 -16.02 11.30
N GLY A 39 3.69 -15.84 12.61
CA GLY A 39 4.78 -15.74 13.57
C GLY A 39 5.35 -14.34 13.63
N ASP A 40 6.30 -14.11 14.53
CA ASP A 40 6.94 -12.82 14.77
C ASP A 40 8.44 -13.03 14.55
N LEU A 41 8.89 -12.75 13.32
CA LEU A 41 10.25 -13.02 12.86
C LEU A 41 10.94 -11.70 12.52
N ASP A 42 12.13 -11.51 13.07
CA ASP A 42 12.99 -10.39 12.72
C ASP A 42 13.55 -10.56 11.31
N LEU A 43 12.88 -9.94 10.35
CA LEU A 43 13.29 -9.95 8.95
C LEU A 43 14.44 -8.96 8.70
N SER A 44 15.42 -9.41 7.91
CA SER A 44 16.47 -8.56 7.35
C SER A 44 16.16 -8.12 5.91
N ASN A 45 16.99 -7.23 5.33
CA ASN A 45 16.79 -6.76 3.96
C ASN A 45 16.80 -7.89 2.91
N ASN A 46 17.45 -9.02 3.22
CA ASN A 46 17.52 -10.19 2.33
C ASN A 46 16.23 -11.03 2.32
N HIS A 47 15.30 -10.76 3.24
CA HIS A 47 13.98 -11.38 3.31
C HIS A 47 12.92 -10.59 2.54
N VAL A 48 13.32 -9.52 1.86
CA VAL A 48 12.42 -8.59 1.19
C VAL A 48 12.66 -8.65 -0.31
N ASN A 49 11.60 -8.90 -1.07
CA ASN A 49 11.62 -8.71 -2.51
C ASN A 49 11.41 -7.22 -2.83
N TRP A 50 12.50 -6.44 -2.86
CA TRP A 50 12.46 -5.00 -3.14
C TRP A 50 11.98 -4.65 -4.56
N PHE A 51 11.97 -5.63 -5.47
CA PHE A 51 11.49 -5.49 -6.84
C PHE A 51 10.07 -6.04 -7.04
N SER A 52 9.36 -6.30 -5.95
CA SER A 52 7.96 -6.69 -5.99
C SER A 52 7.04 -5.48 -6.23
N SER A 53 5.89 -5.71 -6.89
CA SER A 53 4.81 -4.73 -7.05
C SER A 53 3.92 -4.57 -5.80
N GLY A 54 4.17 -5.38 -4.77
CA GLY A 54 3.36 -5.46 -3.56
C GLY A 54 3.52 -4.30 -2.58
N TYR A 55 2.64 -4.28 -1.59
CA TYR A 55 2.66 -3.35 -0.48
C TYR A 55 3.73 -3.72 0.53
N ARG A 56 4.32 -2.69 1.13
CA ARG A 56 5.29 -2.79 2.22
C ARG A 56 5.23 -1.55 3.12
N LEU A 57 5.90 -1.64 4.27
CA LEU A 57 6.25 -0.44 5.03
C LEU A 57 7.20 0.45 4.20
N PRO A 58 7.08 1.78 4.30
CA PRO A 58 8.09 2.69 3.77
C PRO A 58 9.42 2.47 4.48
N THR A 59 10.53 2.70 3.78
CA THR A 59 11.78 2.94 4.49
C THR A 59 11.70 4.29 5.21
N GLU A 60 12.52 4.50 6.23
CA GLU A 60 12.59 5.79 6.94
C GLU A 60 12.87 6.95 5.98
N ALA A 61 13.76 6.72 5.01
CA ALA A 61 14.10 7.70 4.00
C ALA A 61 12.92 8.02 3.06
N GLU A 62 12.17 7.00 2.63
CA GLU A 62 10.95 7.20 1.83
C GLU A 62 9.90 7.96 2.62
N TRP A 63 9.70 7.61 3.89
CA TRP A 63 8.76 8.26 4.79
C TRP A 63 9.08 9.75 4.91
N GLU A 64 10.33 10.11 5.23
CA GLU A 64 10.71 11.52 5.38
C GLU A 64 10.58 12.28 4.05
N LYS A 65 10.97 11.66 2.94
CA LYS A 65 10.86 12.25 1.60
C LYS A 65 9.41 12.61 1.28
N VAL A 66 8.47 11.69 1.54
CA VAL A 66 7.05 11.96 1.28
C VAL A 66 6.48 12.95 2.29
N ALA A 67 6.84 12.87 3.57
CA ALA A 67 6.35 13.77 4.61
C ALA A 67 6.75 15.23 4.36
N ARG A 68 7.94 15.46 3.80
CA ARG A 68 8.42 16.78 3.38
C ARG A 68 7.61 17.40 2.23
N GLY A 69 6.89 16.60 1.44
CA GLY A 69 6.00 17.13 0.39
C GLY A 69 6.69 18.05 -0.63
N GLY A 70 7.98 17.83 -0.93
CA GLY A 70 8.77 18.68 -1.83
C GLY A 70 9.52 19.84 -1.15
N LEU A 71 9.30 20.10 0.13
CA LEU A 71 10.05 21.11 0.88
C LEU A 71 11.41 20.59 1.35
N VAL A 72 12.38 21.51 1.50
CA VAL A 72 13.74 21.21 1.93
C VAL A 72 14.08 22.04 3.17
N GLY A 73 14.70 21.42 4.17
CA GLY A 73 15.18 22.12 5.35
C GLY A 73 14.09 22.64 6.29
N THR A 74 12.87 22.11 6.18
CA THR A 74 11.75 22.47 7.05
C THR A 74 11.60 21.53 8.24
N ASN A 75 11.14 22.08 9.38
CA ASN A 75 10.77 21.30 10.56
C ASN A 75 9.44 20.56 10.40
N TYR A 76 8.50 21.13 9.65
CA TYR A 76 7.12 20.64 9.47
C TYR A 76 6.76 20.58 7.98
N PRO A 77 5.69 19.84 7.59
CA PRO A 77 5.27 19.70 6.19
C PRO A 77 4.93 21.02 5.48
N TRP A 78 4.77 22.11 6.22
CA TRP A 78 4.39 23.44 5.73
C TRP A 78 5.40 24.55 6.07
N GLY A 79 6.51 24.24 6.74
CA GLY A 79 7.49 25.25 7.13
C GLY A 79 8.18 24.98 8.46
N ASN A 80 8.62 26.05 9.13
CA ASN A 80 9.44 25.95 10.34
C ASN A 80 8.72 26.27 11.64
N ASN A 81 7.50 26.80 11.55
CA ASN A 81 6.66 27.11 12.70
C ASN A 81 5.57 26.05 12.81
N ILE A 82 5.32 25.59 14.04
CA ILE A 82 4.23 24.67 14.31
C ILE A 82 2.90 25.40 14.12
N ASP A 83 1.89 24.68 13.64
CA ASP A 83 0.56 25.21 13.37
C ASP A 83 -0.50 24.22 13.89
N GLY A 84 -1.18 24.61 14.97
CA GLY A 84 -2.25 23.81 15.59
C GLY A 84 -3.45 23.55 14.67
N SER A 85 -3.64 24.38 13.65
CA SER A 85 -4.70 24.21 12.65
C SER A 85 -4.35 23.19 11.54
N ARG A 86 -3.20 22.53 11.62
CA ARG A 86 -2.69 21.63 10.57
C ARG A 86 -2.24 20.25 11.08
N GLY A 87 -2.63 19.87 12.29
CA GLY A 87 -2.23 18.60 12.87
C GLY A 87 -3.09 18.16 14.04
N ASN A 88 -3.40 16.87 14.12
CA ASN A 88 -3.91 16.26 15.35
C ASN A 88 -2.73 15.95 16.29
N TYR A 89 -2.49 16.81 17.26
CA TYR A 89 -1.45 16.61 18.27
C TYR A 89 -1.93 17.20 19.59
N ARG A 90 -1.27 16.83 20.69
CA ARG A 90 -1.70 17.27 22.01
C ARG A 90 -1.57 18.79 22.08
N LEU A 91 -2.66 19.46 22.46
CA LEU A 91 -2.76 20.92 22.56
C LEU A 91 -2.81 21.69 21.23
N SER A 92 -3.00 21.03 20.08
CA SER A 92 -3.23 21.68 18.78
C SER A 92 -4.42 22.67 18.77
N GLY A 93 -5.37 22.50 19.72
CA GLY A 93 -6.67 23.16 19.74
C GLY A 93 -7.79 22.28 19.16
N ASP A 94 -7.48 21.10 18.64
CA ASP A 94 -8.48 20.15 18.18
C ASP A 94 -9.21 19.46 19.37
N PRO A 95 -10.46 18.98 19.19
CA PRO A 95 -11.21 18.36 20.28
C PRO A 95 -10.76 16.94 20.66
N PHE A 96 -9.70 16.40 20.04
CA PHE A 96 -9.26 15.01 20.12
C PHE A 96 -7.86 14.80 20.71
N ASP A 97 -7.43 15.62 21.68
CA ASP A 97 -6.12 15.48 22.36
C ASP A 97 -5.82 14.11 22.99
N ASN A 98 -6.82 13.22 23.12
CA ASN A 98 -6.67 11.89 23.70
C ASN A 98 -7.12 10.77 22.76
N GLY A 99 -7.16 11.02 21.45
CA GLY A 99 -7.57 10.02 20.47
C GLY A 99 -7.04 10.24 19.06
N SER A 100 -6.85 9.13 18.35
CA SER A 100 -6.65 9.15 16.91
C SER A 100 -7.96 9.46 16.20
N THR A 101 -7.88 10.10 15.04
CA THR A 101 -9.01 10.39 14.16
C THR A 101 -8.89 9.60 12.85
N PRO A 102 -9.99 9.42 12.08
CA PRO A 102 -9.89 8.92 10.71
C PRO A 102 -8.88 9.73 9.88
N VAL A 103 -8.33 9.12 8.84
CA VAL A 103 -7.35 9.78 7.98
C VAL A 103 -7.99 10.98 7.30
N GLY A 104 -7.30 12.12 7.34
CA GLY A 104 -7.79 13.38 6.79
C GLY A 104 -9.02 13.91 7.50
N TYR A 105 -9.38 13.39 8.69
CA TYR A 105 -10.53 13.90 9.44
C TYR A 105 -10.35 15.36 9.86
N PHE A 106 -9.13 15.89 9.87
CA PHE A 106 -8.88 17.31 10.08
C PHE A 106 -8.65 17.96 8.70
N ASP A 107 -9.76 18.17 7.98
CA ASP A 107 -9.80 18.61 6.56
C ASP A 107 -10.18 20.08 6.36
N GLY A 108 -10.38 20.83 7.45
CA GLY A 108 -10.78 22.23 7.38
C GLY A 108 -12.21 22.53 7.77
N ASN A 109 -13.02 21.51 8.02
CA ASN A 109 -14.41 21.65 8.43
C ASN A 109 -14.64 21.51 9.95
N GLN A 110 -13.58 21.30 10.74
CA GLN A 110 -13.65 21.03 12.18
C GLN A 110 -13.63 22.34 12.97
N LEU A 111 -14.44 22.39 14.03
CA LEU A 111 -14.36 23.46 15.02
C LEU A 111 -13.15 23.22 15.93
N ILE A 112 -12.20 24.15 15.90
CA ILE A 112 -11.06 24.17 16.81
C ILE A 112 -11.55 24.78 18.12
N ILE A 113 -11.46 24.02 19.21
CA ILE A 113 -11.91 24.44 20.55
C ILE A 113 -10.71 24.95 21.35
N GLU A 114 -10.81 26.17 21.85
CA GLU A 114 -9.69 26.93 22.45
C GLU A 114 -8.88 26.13 23.50
N ARG A 115 -7.54 26.14 23.36
CA ARG A 115 -6.59 25.75 24.41
C ARG A 115 -5.42 26.72 24.48
N TYR A 116 -4.86 26.90 25.68
CA TYR A 116 -3.76 27.85 25.96
C TYR A 116 -2.49 27.63 25.09
N ASN A 117 -2.31 26.44 24.52
CA ASN A 117 -1.13 26.04 23.74
C ASN A 117 -1.47 25.71 22.28
N SER A 118 -2.56 26.23 21.70
CA SER A 118 -2.96 25.95 20.30
C SER A 118 -2.24 26.79 19.23
N TYR A 119 -1.30 27.67 19.60
CA TYR A 119 -0.55 28.55 18.67
C TYR A 119 -1.44 29.36 17.74
N GLY A 120 -2.60 29.80 18.24
CA GLY A 120 -3.58 30.52 17.44
C GLY A 120 -4.44 29.63 16.54
N GLY A 121 -4.27 28.30 16.58
CA GLY A 121 -5.07 27.33 15.83
C GLY A 121 -6.57 27.55 15.99
N GLN A 122 -7.04 27.92 17.18
CA GLN A 122 -8.45 28.25 17.47
C GLN A 122 -9.00 29.43 16.67
N ASN A 123 -8.12 30.27 16.10
CA ASN A 123 -8.47 31.44 15.30
C ASN A 123 -8.41 31.15 13.78
N PHE A 124 -8.09 29.93 13.37
CA PHE A 124 -8.00 29.52 11.97
C PHE A 124 -9.04 28.45 11.67
N SER A 125 -9.60 28.48 10.45
CA SER A 125 -10.22 27.27 9.90
C SER A 125 -9.08 26.29 9.63
N PRO A 126 -9.23 24.99 9.91
CA PRO A 126 -8.17 24.06 9.56
C PRO A 126 -7.87 24.19 8.06
N PHE A 127 -6.60 24.36 7.72
CA PHE A 127 -6.20 24.38 6.31
C PHE A 127 -6.01 22.95 5.85
N GLU A 128 -6.23 22.67 4.56
CA GLU A 128 -6.06 21.33 4.00
C GLU A 128 -4.72 20.73 4.48
N MET A 129 -4.79 19.69 5.32
CA MET A 129 -3.63 19.03 5.96
C MET A 129 -2.83 18.15 4.99
N VAL A 130 -2.93 18.43 3.70
CA VAL A 130 -2.13 17.78 2.68
C VAL A 130 -0.78 18.49 2.59
N ASN A 131 0.29 17.71 2.59
CA ASN A 131 1.58 18.26 2.18
C ASN A 131 1.63 18.44 0.66
N GLY A 132 2.75 18.96 0.12
CA GLY A 132 2.88 19.22 -1.31
C GLY A 132 2.81 17.99 -2.24
N TYR A 133 2.70 16.78 -1.69
CA TYR A 133 2.44 15.54 -2.45
C TYR A 133 1.02 14.98 -2.24
N GLY A 134 0.14 15.68 -1.53
CA GLY A 134 -1.24 15.24 -1.31
C GLY A 134 -1.42 14.26 -0.16
N LEU A 135 -0.43 14.09 0.72
CA LEU A 135 -0.53 13.16 1.86
C LEU A 135 -1.12 13.84 3.09
N PHE A 136 -2.12 13.19 3.68
CA PHE A 136 -2.69 13.54 4.99
C PHE A 136 -1.93 12.87 6.13
N ASP A 137 -2.02 13.49 7.31
CA ASP A 137 -1.58 12.94 8.61
C ASP A 137 -0.14 12.43 8.62
N VAL A 138 0.75 13.05 7.84
CA VAL A 138 2.21 12.83 7.96
C VAL A 138 2.80 13.53 9.19
N PHE A 139 1.99 14.34 9.87
CA PHE A 139 2.30 15.06 11.10
C PHE A 139 1.14 14.84 12.10
N GLY A 140 1.45 14.28 13.27
CA GLY A 140 0.47 13.99 14.30
C GLY A 140 -0.41 12.77 14.00
N ASN A 141 -1.59 12.72 14.62
CA ASN A 141 -2.54 11.62 14.68
C ASN A 141 -1.90 10.37 15.31
N VAL A 142 -1.16 9.56 14.55
CA VAL A 142 -0.42 8.41 15.07
C VAL A 142 0.97 8.39 14.48
N ASN A 143 1.94 7.91 15.28
CA ASN A 143 3.24 7.55 14.74
C ASN A 143 3.05 6.41 13.74
N GLU A 144 3.94 6.32 12.78
CA GLU A 144 3.86 5.33 11.71
C GLU A 144 5.12 4.47 11.70
N TRP A 145 4.91 3.15 11.76
CA TRP A 145 5.99 2.18 11.57
C TRP A 145 6.72 2.40 10.23
N CYS A 146 8.04 2.31 10.27
CA CYS A 146 8.91 2.19 9.10
C CYS A 146 9.55 0.80 9.05
N TRP A 147 10.09 0.45 7.89
CA TRP A 147 10.81 -0.82 7.69
C TRP A 147 12.07 -0.90 8.57
N ASP A 148 12.83 0.17 8.64
CA ASP A 148 14.22 0.22 9.10
C ASP A 148 14.38 -0.21 10.57
N TRP A 149 15.47 -0.92 10.85
CA TRP A 149 16.01 -0.99 12.21
C TRP A 149 16.53 0.39 12.61
N TYR A 150 16.26 0.80 13.85
CA TYR A 150 16.77 2.07 14.36
C TYR A 150 18.25 1.92 14.73
N ASP A 151 19.06 2.78 14.13
CA ASP A 151 20.47 2.95 14.45
C ASP A 151 20.72 4.46 14.61
N PRO A 152 21.14 4.93 15.80
CA PRO A 152 21.38 6.35 16.05
C PRO A 152 22.57 6.91 15.23
N GLU A 153 23.52 6.07 14.80
CA GLU A 153 24.71 6.47 14.04
C GLU A 153 24.51 6.38 12.53
N TRP A 154 23.43 5.75 12.06
CA TRP A 154 23.19 5.43 10.64
C TRP A 154 23.49 6.58 9.66
N TYR A 155 22.96 7.78 9.95
CA TYR A 155 23.13 8.94 9.07
C TYR A 155 24.43 9.73 9.33
N GLY A 156 25.09 9.51 10.47
CA GLY A 156 26.38 10.12 10.82
C GLY A 156 27.58 9.32 10.32
N ASN A 157 27.41 8.02 10.09
CA ASN A 157 28.49 7.11 9.72
C ASN A 157 28.84 7.21 8.21
N PRO A 158 30.09 7.50 7.83
CA PRO A 158 30.49 7.59 6.43
C PRO A 158 30.48 6.22 5.71
N PHE A 159 30.61 5.10 6.43
CA PHE A 159 30.62 3.76 5.84
C PHE A 159 29.24 3.30 5.37
N THR A 160 28.15 3.74 6.00
CA THR A 160 26.77 3.42 5.57
C THR A 160 26.44 4.02 4.20
N LYS A 161 27.15 5.09 3.80
CA LYS A 161 27.05 5.68 2.46
C LYS A 161 27.70 4.81 1.37
N THR A 162 28.65 3.93 1.74
CA THR A 162 29.43 3.11 0.80
C THR A 162 28.79 1.74 0.51
N ILE A 163 28.02 1.17 1.45
CA ILE A 163 27.33 -0.13 1.28
C ILE A 163 26.15 -0.03 0.28
N ASN A 164 25.64 1.18 0.05
CA ASN A 164 24.58 1.48 -0.92
C ASN A 164 25.10 1.66 -2.37
N SER A 165 26.36 1.32 -2.65
CA SER A 165 27.01 1.54 -3.95
C SER A 165 26.76 0.45 -5.00
N LEU A 166 25.88 -0.53 -4.73
CA LEU A 166 25.26 -1.33 -5.80
C LEU A 166 24.26 -0.46 -6.54
N ALA A 167 24.81 0.31 -7.48
CA ALA A 167 24.13 1.16 -8.43
C ALA A 167 22.99 0.41 -9.13
N LEU A 168 21.76 0.62 -8.60
CA LEU A 168 20.46 0.62 -9.27
C LEU A 168 19.28 0.73 -8.27
N VAL A 169 19.51 0.62 -6.96
CA VAL A 169 18.48 0.91 -5.95
C VAL A 169 18.89 2.10 -5.09
N SER A 170 18.47 3.30 -5.48
CA SER A 170 18.70 4.57 -4.79
C SER A 170 17.89 4.72 -3.47
N ASN A 171 17.53 3.60 -2.82
CA ASN A 171 16.66 3.62 -1.64
C ASN A 171 17.48 3.18 -0.43
N ASN A 172 17.72 4.11 0.48
CA ASN A 172 18.32 3.82 1.78
C ASN A 172 17.36 2.88 2.54
N LEU A 173 17.76 1.61 2.69
CA LEU A 173 16.96 0.53 3.30
C LEU A 173 17.15 0.42 4.82
N GLY A 174 17.97 1.31 5.40
CA GLY A 174 18.40 1.21 6.78
C GLY A 174 19.34 0.02 7.04
N PRO A 175 19.73 -0.20 8.31
CA PRO A 175 20.50 -1.37 8.71
C PRO A 175 19.76 -2.67 8.37
N SER A 176 20.48 -3.64 7.80
CA SER A 176 19.90 -4.93 7.41
C SER A 176 19.50 -5.79 8.61
N THR A 177 20.14 -5.61 9.76
CA THR A 177 19.89 -6.36 10.99
C THR A 177 19.88 -5.42 12.17
N VAL A 178 19.45 -5.93 13.33
CA VAL A 178 19.62 -5.24 14.63
C VAL A 178 21.08 -4.77 14.76
N PRO A 179 21.33 -3.48 15.03
CA PRO A 179 22.67 -2.98 15.31
C PRO A 179 23.28 -3.71 16.51
N THR A 180 24.53 -4.16 16.37
CA THR A 180 25.20 -5.01 17.38
C THR A 180 25.47 -4.31 18.71
N ASP A 181 25.47 -2.98 18.70
CA ASP A 181 25.67 -2.08 19.82
C ASP A 181 24.34 -1.63 20.48
N ASP A 182 23.19 -2.11 19.99
CA ASP A 182 21.89 -1.79 20.57
C ASP A 182 21.67 -2.51 21.91
N ILE A 183 21.97 -1.79 23.00
CA ILE A 183 21.75 -2.20 24.39
C ILE A 183 20.28 -2.50 24.72
N VAL A 184 19.33 -2.01 23.92
CA VAL A 184 17.90 -2.24 24.13
C VAL A 184 17.44 -3.52 23.45
N GLY A 185 18.24 -4.11 22.54
CA GLY A 185 18.02 -5.42 21.92
C GLY A 185 17.18 -5.40 20.63
N GLY A 186 17.32 -4.35 19.81
CA GLY A 186 16.68 -4.17 18.51
C GLY A 186 15.35 -3.44 18.57
N THR A 187 15.21 -2.33 17.84
CA THR A 187 13.97 -1.57 17.69
C THR A 187 13.76 -1.11 16.24
N ARG A 188 12.51 -0.94 15.84
CA ARG A 188 12.16 -0.43 14.51
C ARG A 188 11.85 1.07 14.58
N VAL A 189 12.13 1.76 13.48
CA VAL A 189 11.87 3.19 13.34
C VAL A 189 10.36 3.45 13.32
N ILE A 190 9.94 4.52 14.01
CA ILE A 190 8.62 5.14 13.87
C ILE A 190 8.77 6.64 13.63
N ARG A 191 7.86 7.23 12.86
CA ARG A 191 7.90 8.66 12.47
C ARG A 191 6.54 9.34 12.58
N GLY A 192 6.50 10.66 12.49
CA GLY A 192 5.27 11.47 12.36
C GLY A 192 4.73 12.10 13.64
N GLY A 193 5.03 11.53 14.81
CA GLY A 193 4.42 11.96 16.07
C GLY A 193 2.95 11.52 16.17
N SER A 194 2.26 11.89 17.24
CA SER A 194 0.89 11.42 17.51
C SER A 194 0.06 12.45 18.28
N PHE A 195 -1.22 12.15 18.46
CA PHE A 195 -2.16 12.93 19.28
C PHE A 195 -1.70 13.12 20.74
N GLN A 196 -0.70 12.38 21.24
CA GLN A 196 -0.16 12.57 22.61
C GLN A 196 1.10 13.44 22.69
N ASN A 197 1.71 13.79 21.55
CA ASN A 197 2.87 14.65 21.53
C ASN A 197 2.43 16.11 21.61
N ASP A 198 2.98 16.87 22.55
CA ASP A 198 2.83 18.34 22.63
C ASP A 198 4.08 19.02 22.08
N GLU A 199 4.06 20.35 21.88
CA GLU A 199 5.23 21.08 21.38
C GLU A 199 6.34 21.33 22.40
N GLY A 200 6.21 20.85 23.64
CA GLY A 200 7.15 21.15 24.70
C GLY A 200 8.59 20.76 24.31
N SER A 201 9.59 21.41 24.91
CA SER A 201 11.01 21.17 24.59
C SER A 201 11.45 19.71 24.68
N GLU A 202 10.71 18.88 25.41
CA GLU A 202 10.93 17.44 25.53
C GLU A 202 10.10 16.61 24.52
N SER A 203 8.80 16.91 24.33
CA SER A 203 7.88 16.11 23.51
C SER A 203 7.74 16.59 22.05
N GLY A 204 7.94 17.88 21.79
CA GLY A 204 7.70 18.54 20.49
C GLY A 204 8.70 18.15 19.42
N ASN A 205 9.83 17.58 19.86
CA ASN A 205 10.79 16.99 18.95
C ASN A 205 10.14 15.88 18.11
N ALA A 206 9.26 15.06 18.70
CA ALA A 206 8.59 13.96 18.02
C ALA A 206 7.71 14.38 16.83
N LEU A 207 7.25 15.64 16.82
CA LEU A 207 6.43 16.22 15.77
C LEU A 207 7.29 16.75 14.59
N ARG A 208 8.60 16.92 14.76
CA ARG A 208 9.48 17.42 13.69
C ARG A 208 9.69 16.33 12.63
N LEU A 209 9.66 16.73 11.35
CA LEU A 209 9.88 15.84 10.20
C LEU A 209 11.18 15.05 10.30
N ALA A 210 12.26 15.65 10.81
CA ALA A 210 13.56 15.01 10.94
C ALA A 210 13.72 14.13 12.20
N TYR A 211 12.72 14.10 13.10
CA TYR A 211 12.85 13.40 14.37
C TYR A 211 12.62 11.89 14.23
N ARG A 212 13.65 11.14 14.55
CA ARG A 212 13.65 9.68 14.47
C ARG A 212 13.26 9.11 15.82
N HIS A 213 12.15 8.39 15.87
CA HIS A 213 11.74 7.66 17.08
C HIS A 213 11.88 6.15 16.82
N GLN A 214 11.95 5.37 17.90
CA GLN A 214 12.02 3.92 17.86
C GLN A 214 11.06 3.23 18.85
N ARG A 215 10.66 2.00 18.54
CA ARG A 215 9.95 1.08 19.44
C ARG A 215 10.33 -0.37 19.18
N LYS A 216 10.10 -1.25 20.16
CA LYS A 216 10.26 -2.69 19.96
C LYS A 216 9.25 -3.20 18.93
N PRO A 217 9.63 -4.15 18.05
CA PRO A 217 8.76 -4.58 16.96
C PRO A 217 7.44 -5.23 17.44
N ASP A 218 7.40 -5.75 18.67
CA ASP A 218 6.21 -6.30 19.35
C ASP A 218 5.33 -5.25 20.06
N THR A 219 5.70 -3.97 20.00
CA THR A 219 4.95 -2.89 20.64
C THR A 219 3.67 -2.55 19.87
N ALA A 220 2.53 -2.53 20.55
CA ALA A 220 1.26 -2.05 20.02
C ALA A 220 0.72 -0.93 20.92
N LEU A 221 0.52 0.28 20.36
CA LEU A 221 0.06 1.45 21.08
C LEU A 221 -1.06 2.17 20.34
N ARG A 222 -1.94 2.87 21.07
CA ARG A 222 -2.98 3.74 20.47
C ARG A 222 -2.36 4.86 19.63
N THR A 223 -1.15 5.26 19.94
CA THR A 223 -0.38 6.31 19.25
C THR A 223 0.49 5.78 18.11
N LEU A 224 0.35 4.51 17.74
CA LEU A 224 1.20 3.85 16.75
C LEU A 224 0.35 3.05 15.75
N GLY A 225 0.44 3.47 14.50
CA GLY A 225 -0.14 2.83 13.33
C GLY A 225 0.91 2.70 12.22
N PHE A 226 0.47 2.83 10.98
CA PHE A 226 1.33 2.69 9.82
C PHE A 226 0.68 3.30 8.57
N ARG A 227 1.52 3.53 7.56
CA ARG A 227 1.12 3.62 6.16
C ARG A 227 1.90 2.62 5.34
N CYS A 228 1.40 2.35 4.13
CA CYS A 228 2.07 1.48 3.19
C CYS A 228 2.53 2.25 1.96
N VAL A 229 3.57 1.73 1.35
CA VAL A 229 4.02 2.10 0.01
C VAL A 229 4.04 0.85 -0.85
N ARG A 230 4.05 1.04 -2.17
CA ARG A 230 4.29 -0.01 -3.15
C ARG A 230 5.12 0.56 -4.29
N SER A 231 5.86 -0.30 -4.98
CA SER A 231 6.60 0.12 -6.17
C SER A 231 5.65 0.34 -7.36
N ASP A 232 6.13 1.08 -8.36
CA ASP A 232 5.47 1.23 -9.67
C ASP A 232 5.90 0.12 -10.65
N ILE A 233 6.30 -1.03 -10.13
CA ILE A 233 6.71 -2.18 -10.95
C ILE A 233 5.45 -2.84 -11.50
N LYS A 234 5.41 -2.95 -12.83
CA LYS A 234 4.32 -3.57 -13.58
C LYS A 234 4.60 -5.05 -13.77
N GLU A 235 3.70 -5.89 -13.29
CA GLU A 235 3.82 -7.34 -13.44
C GLU A 235 3.29 -7.75 -14.81
N LYS A 236 3.95 -8.72 -15.46
CA LYS A 236 3.45 -9.29 -16.70
C LYS A 236 2.05 -9.85 -16.44
N LEU A 237 1.11 -9.56 -17.34
CA LEU A 237 -0.25 -10.09 -17.30
C LEU A 237 -0.22 -11.61 -17.06
N TRP A 238 -0.89 -12.04 -15.99
CA TRP A 238 -1.04 -13.45 -15.57
C TRP A 238 0.28 -14.21 -15.47
N PHE A 239 1.32 -13.56 -14.94
CA PHE A 239 2.64 -14.18 -14.72
C PHE A 239 2.61 -15.42 -13.82
N ASP A 240 1.56 -15.55 -13.00
CA ASP A 240 1.28 -16.67 -12.09
C ASP A 240 0.48 -17.81 -12.73
N ALA A 241 0.12 -17.71 -14.02
CA ALA A 241 -0.58 -18.78 -14.73
C ALA A 241 0.30 -20.03 -14.89
N LEU A 242 -0.23 -21.17 -14.45
CA LEU A 242 0.46 -22.47 -14.44
C LEU A 242 0.25 -23.20 -15.75
N ALA A 243 1.31 -23.79 -16.31
CA ALA A 243 1.22 -24.63 -17.50
C ALA A 243 0.54 -25.98 -17.17
N LEU A 244 -0.43 -26.38 -18.01
CA LEU A 244 -1.08 -27.69 -17.90
C LEU A 244 -0.26 -28.73 -18.67
N GLY A 245 0.70 -29.36 -17.99
CA GLY A 245 1.60 -30.36 -18.55
C GLY A 245 3.06 -29.90 -18.51
N SER A 246 3.73 -29.86 -19.65
CA SER A 246 5.08 -29.33 -19.77
C SER A 246 5.11 -27.80 -19.57
N SER A 247 6.27 -27.24 -19.22
CA SER A 247 6.41 -25.81 -18.94
C SER A 247 6.07 -24.91 -20.14
N ASP A 248 6.26 -25.43 -21.35
CA ASP A 248 5.94 -24.80 -22.64
C ASP A 248 4.50 -25.06 -23.12
N ALA A 249 3.68 -25.79 -22.35
CA ALA A 249 2.28 -26.04 -22.72
C ALA A 249 1.50 -24.72 -22.87
N LYS A 250 0.77 -24.60 -23.98
CA LYS A 250 -0.09 -23.44 -24.28
C LYS A 250 -1.37 -23.40 -23.46
N TRP A 251 -1.85 -24.56 -23.02
CA TRP A 251 -2.94 -24.62 -22.04
C TRP A 251 -2.39 -24.21 -20.68
N LYS A 252 -2.99 -23.17 -20.11
CA LYS A 252 -2.64 -22.61 -18.81
C LYS A 252 -3.84 -22.63 -17.87
N HIS A 253 -3.57 -22.62 -16.57
CA HIS A 253 -4.57 -22.45 -15.53
C HIS A 253 -4.18 -21.28 -14.63
N LEU A 254 -5.16 -20.44 -14.32
CA LEU A 254 -5.02 -19.34 -13.37
C LEU A 254 -6.14 -19.49 -12.33
N ASP A 255 -5.78 -19.59 -11.06
CA ASP A 255 -6.71 -20.02 -9.99
C ASP A 255 -8.00 -19.21 -9.93
N TRP A 256 -7.92 -17.90 -10.18
CA TRP A 256 -9.08 -17.02 -10.16
C TRP A 256 -9.85 -17.03 -11.48
N PHE A 257 -9.14 -17.05 -12.62
CA PHE A 257 -9.75 -16.85 -13.95
C PHE A 257 -10.28 -18.15 -14.56
N GLY A 258 -9.53 -19.24 -14.40
CA GLY A 258 -9.82 -20.56 -14.94
C GLY A 258 -8.77 -21.02 -15.95
N THR A 259 -9.18 -21.96 -16.80
CA THR A 259 -8.32 -22.59 -17.80
C THR A 259 -8.47 -21.92 -19.16
N PHE A 260 -7.35 -21.61 -19.80
CA PHE A 260 -7.32 -20.99 -21.12
C PHE A 260 -6.15 -21.49 -21.96
N PHE A 261 -6.30 -21.41 -23.28
CA PHE A 261 -5.23 -21.64 -24.23
C PHE A 261 -4.58 -20.31 -24.62
N GLN A 262 -3.27 -20.20 -24.44
CA GLN A 262 -2.46 -19.07 -24.84
C GLN A 262 -1.99 -19.26 -26.29
N SER A 263 -2.48 -18.41 -27.20
CA SER A 263 -2.05 -18.47 -28.60
C SER A 263 -0.65 -17.85 -28.80
N ASP A 264 -0.11 -17.91 -30.02
CA ASP A 264 1.13 -17.21 -30.38
C ASP A 264 0.92 -15.69 -30.56
N TYR A 265 -0.34 -15.24 -30.50
CA TYR A 265 -0.74 -13.85 -30.54
C TYR A 265 -1.29 -13.44 -29.16
N ASN A 266 -1.67 -12.16 -29.01
CA ASN A 266 -2.23 -11.67 -27.75
C ASN A 266 -3.59 -12.32 -27.40
N TRP A 267 -4.30 -12.89 -28.37
CA TRP A 267 -5.57 -13.58 -28.11
C TRP A 267 -5.37 -14.86 -27.30
N ILE A 268 -6.30 -15.11 -26.37
CA ILE A 268 -6.41 -16.37 -25.64
C ILE A 268 -7.78 -17.00 -25.90
N TYR A 269 -7.86 -18.33 -25.78
CA TYR A 269 -9.13 -19.05 -25.80
C TYR A 269 -9.44 -19.55 -24.40
N HIS A 270 -10.35 -18.87 -23.70
CA HIS A 270 -10.85 -19.28 -22.39
C HIS A 270 -11.81 -20.46 -22.54
N SER A 271 -11.65 -21.50 -21.72
CA SER A 271 -12.40 -22.75 -21.82
C SER A 271 -13.93 -22.61 -21.80
N THR A 272 -14.44 -21.52 -21.21
CA THR A 272 -15.88 -21.23 -21.14
C THR A 272 -16.31 -19.96 -21.86
N LEU A 273 -15.43 -18.96 -21.99
CA LEU A 273 -15.76 -17.64 -22.54
C LEU A 273 -15.35 -17.50 -24.01
N GLY A 274 -14.63 -18.48 -24.56
CA GLY A 274 -14.14 -18.44 -25.93
C GLY A 274 -12.96 -17.48 -26.11
N TRP A 275 -12.89 -16.84 -27.27
CA TRP A 275 -11.78 -15.94 -27.62
C TRP A 275 -11.86 -14.62 -26.84
N ILE A 276 -10.77 -14.27 -26.18
CA ILE A 276 -10.60 -13.03 -25.42
C ILE A 276 -9.30 -12.37 -25.86
N TYR A 277 -9.32 -11.06 -26.02
CA TYR A 277 -8.11 -10.25 -26.16
C TYR A 277 -7.83 -9.53 -24.84
N PRO A 278 -6.90 -10.03 -24.00
CA PRO A 278 -6.61 -9.45 -22.72
C PRO A 278 -5.46 -8.42 -22.81
N VAL A 279 -5.57 -7.35 -22.03
CA VAL A 279 -4.49 -6.39 -21.76
C VAL A 279 -4.51 -6.04 -20.28
N GLY A 280 -3.35 -5.70 -19.72
CA GLY A 280 -3.26 -5.34 -18.31
C GLY A 280 -1.97 -5.76 -17.65
N GLU A 281 -2.00 -5.84 -16.32
CA GLU A 281 -0.86 -6.04 -15.45
C GLU A 281 -1.18 -7.03 -14.34
N GLY A 282 -0.28 -8.02 -14.18
CA GLY A 282 -0.40 -9.08 -13.19
C GLY A 282 -1.78 -9.72 -13.18
N SER A 283 -2.33 -9.89 -11.97
CA SER A 283 -3.70 -10.32 -11.73
C SER A 283 -4.58 -9.21 -11.13
N TYR A 284 -4.06 -7.97 -10.99
CA TYR A 284 -4.72 -6.84 -10.31
C TYR A 284 -5.40 -5.81 -11.21
N ASP A 285 -5.04 -5.74 -12.49
CA ASP A 285 -5.59 -4.79 -13.45
C ASP A 285 -5.70 -5.47 -14.83
N ASN A 286 -6.89 -5.90 -15.20
CA ASN A 286 -7.09 -6.71 -16.41
C ASN A 286 -8.28 -6.18 -17.19
N TRP A 287 -8.06 -5.84 -18.44
CA TRP A 287 -9.07 -5.54 -19.43
C TRP A 287 -9.21 -6.71 -20.39
N LEU A 288 -10.42 -7.21 -20.53
CA LEU A 288 -10.78 -8.34 -21.37
C LEU A 288 -11.70 -7.82 -22.47
N PHE A 289 -11.23 -7.81 -23.70
CA PHE A 289 -12.12 -7.60 -24.84
C PHE A 289 -12.74 -8.93 -25.22
N ILE A 290 -14.06 -9.00 -25.16
CA ILE A 290 -14.85 -10.16 -25.59
C ILE A 290 -15.76 -9.69 -26.71
N ASP A 291 -15.71 -10.36 -27.85
CA ASP A 291 -16.55 -10.00 -28.99
C ASP A 291 -18.04 -10.04 -28.58
N GLY A 292 -18.78 -9.01 -28.94
CA GLY A 292 -20.16 -8.77 -28.49
C GLY A 292 -20.33 -8.05 -27.13
N LEU A 293 -19.38 -8.14 -26.19
CA LEU A 293 -19.43 -7.42 -24.89
C LEU A 293 -18.58 -6.15 -24.84
N ASP A 294 -17.63 -6.03 -25.76
CA ASP A 294 -16.58 -5.01 -25.73
C ASP A 294 -15.63 -5.20 -24.53
N TRP A 295 -14.90 -4.15 -24.17
CA TRP A 295 -13.95 -4.13 -23.07
C TRP A 295 -14.62 -4.28 -21.69
N LEU A 296 -14.13 -5.23 -20.92
CA LEU A 296 -14.54 -5.49 -19.54
C LEU A 296 -13.34 -5.44 -18.62
N TRP A 297 -13.43 -4.73 -17.51
CA TRP A 297 -12.38 -4.68 -16.50
C TRP A 297 -12.63 -5.67 -15.37
N THR A 298 -11.57 -6.31 -14.88
CA THR A 298 -11.62 -7.19 -13.70
C THR A 298 -10.25 -7.36 -13.06
N ASN A 299 -10.24 -7.98 -11.88
CA ASN A 299 -9.04 -8.53 -11.25
C ASN A 299 -9.35 -9.75 -10.40
N SER A 300 -8.31 -10.40 -9.88
CA SER A 300 -8.44 -11.60 -9.05
C SER A 300 -9.27 -11.40 -7.78
N ALA A 301 -9.36 -10.16 -7.26
CA ALA A 301 -10.08 -9.84 -6.04
C ALA A 301 -11.59 -9.68 -6.25
N VAL A 302 -12.01 -9.27 -7.46
CA VAL A 302 -13.42 -8.99 -7.78
C VAL A 302 -14.04 -10.01 -8.73
N TYR A 303 -13.24 -10.73 -9.52
CA TYR A 303 -13.75 -11.79 -10.39
C TYR A 303 -14.54 -12.83 -9.57
N PRO A 304 -15.71 -13.30 -10.04
CA PRO A 304 -16.25 -13.22 -11.40
C PRO A 304 -17.08 -11.96 -11.72
N TYR A 305 -17.02 -10.90 -10.89
CA TYR A 305 -17.60 -9.62 -11.26
C TYR A 305 -16.68 -8.87 -12.23
N VAL A 306 -17.26 -8.33 -13.29
CA VAL A 306 -16.53 -7.56 -14.31
C VAL A 306 -17.23 -6.21 -14.52
N TYR A 307 -16.46 -5.16 -14.73
CA TYR A 307 -16.97 -3.82 -14.99
C TYR A 307 -16.97 -3.53 -16.49
N SER A 308 -18.13 -3.17 -17.04
CA SER A 308 -18.26 -2.67 -18.41
C SER A 308 -18.39 -1.15 -18.39
N PRO A 309 -17.54 -0.40 -19.11
CA PRO A 309 -17.61 1.06 -19.16
C PRO A 309 -18.77 1.59 -20.02
N LEU A 310 -19.50 0.75 -20.75
CA LEU A 310 -20.58 1.17 -21.65
C LEU A 310 -21.78 1.75 -20.87
N SER A 311 -22.47 2.72 -21.48
CA SER A 311 -23.73 3.34 -20.99
C SER A 311 -23.75 3.75 -19.50
N GLY A 312 -22.66 4.33 -19.01
CA GLY A 312 -22.56 4.89 -17.66
C GLY A 312 -21.91 3.99 -16.62
N GLY A 313 -21.25 2.91 -17.04
CA GLY A 313 -20.48 2.04 -16.16
C GLY A 313 -21.37 1.07 -15.39
N ILE A 314 -21.32 -0.21 -15.74
CA ILE A 314 -22.12 -1.26 -15.09
C ILE A 314 -21.24 -2.41 -14.61
N TRP A 315 -21.63 -3.00 -13.48
CA TRP A 315 -21.05 -4.25 -13.00
C TRP A 315 -21.90 -5.43 -13.47
N LEU A 316 -21.23 -6.39 -14.10
CA LEU A 316 -21.80 -7.66 -14.55
C LEU A 316 -21.23 -8.79 -13.68
N TRP A 317 -22.04 -9.82 -13.42
CA TRP A 317 -21.55 -11.04 -12.78
C TRP A 317 -21.47 -12.18 -13.78
N TYR A 318 -20.30 -12.79 -13.90
CA TYR A 318 -20.10 -13.97 -14.73
C TYR A 318 -20.49 -15.25 -13.99
N ASP A 319 -21.51 -15.95 -14.49
CA ASP A 319 -21.91 -17.26 -13.97
C ASP A 319 -21.13 -18.38 -14.66
N ARG A 320 -20.12 -18.88 -13.95
CA ARG A 320 -19.24 -19.97 -14.39
C ARG A 320 -19.94 -21.33 -14.55
N SER A 321 -21.15 -21.49 -14.01
CA SER A 321 -21.89 -22.75 -14.12
C SER A 321 -22.65 -22.89 -15.43
N ARG A 322 -22.84 -21.79 -16.17
CA ARG A 322 -23.63 -21.78 -17.40
C ARG A 322 -22.80 -22.26 -18.58
N THR A 323 -23.32 -23.27 -19.28
CA THR A 323 -22.76 -23.82 -20.52
C THR A 323 -23.41 -23.24 -21.78
N GLU A 324 -24.39 -22.36 -21.62
CA GLU A 324 -25.13 -21.68 -22.70
C GLU A 324 -24.55 -20.31 -23.01
N SER A 325 -24.95 -19.73 -24.14
CA SER A 325 -24.50 -18.45 -24.69
C SER A 325 -24.75 -17.20 -23.82
N GLN A 326 -25.41 -17.32 -22.66
CA GLN A 326 -25.72 -16.23 -21.72
C GLN A 326 -24.92 -16.35 -20.42
N TRP A 327 -23.74 -15.73 -20.38
CA TRP A 327 -22.81 -15.89 -19.26
C TRP A 327 -22.90 -14.79 -18.20
N PHE A 328 -23.36 -13.58 -18.55
CA PHE A 328 -23.24 -12.42 -17.68
C PHE A 328 -24.60 -11.94 -17.19
N TYR A 329 -24.73 -11.67 -15.89
CA TYR A 329 -25.93 -11.09 -15.31
C TYR A 329 -25.73 -9.59 -15.06
N ASN A 330 -26.65 -8.77 -15.57
CA ASN A 330 -26.70 -7.33 -15.31
C ASN A 330 -27.65 -7.05 -14.14
N PHE A 331 -27.11 -6.65 -12.98
CA PHE A 331 -27.93 -6.36 -11.80
C PHE A 331 -28.80 -5.11 -11.96
N LYS A 332 -28.39 -4.15 -12.79
CA LYS A 332 -29.14 -2.91 -13.03
C LYS A 332 -30.39 -3.18 -13.87
N GLU A 333 -30.25 -4.03 -14.89
CA GLU A 333 -31.35 -4.41 -15.79
C GLU A 333 -32.10 -5.66 -15.34
N GLN A 334 -31.60 -6.34 -14.31
CA GLN A 334 -32.10 -7.63 -13.82
C GLN A 334 -32.25 -8.68 -14.94
N ALA A 335 -31.28 -8.70 -15.85
CA ALA A 335 -31.32 -9.49 -17.07
C ALA A 335 -30.00 -10.20 -17.36
N TRP A 336 -30.08 -11.31 -18.07
CA TRP A 336 -28.92 -12.02 -18.59
C TRP A 336 -28.49 -11.45 -19.94
N ILE A 337 -27.19 -11.29 -20.11
CA ILE A 337 -26.53 -10.89 -21.34
C ILE A 337 -25.87 -12.14 -21.93
N GLY A 338 -26.17 -12.42 -23.19
CA GLY A 338 -25.54 -13.49 -23.95
C GLY A 338 -25.26 -13.16 -25.39
N PHE A 339 -24.48 -14.02 -26.02
CA PHE A 339 -24.00 -13.92 -27.40
C PHE A 339 -24.21 -15.25 -28.09
N ASP A 340 -24.77 -15.24 -29.30
CA ASP A 340 -24.65 -16.40 -30.16
C ASP A 340 -23.17 -16.60 -30.52
N LEU A 341 -22.55 -17.64 -29.97
CA LEU A 341 -21.20 -18.11 -30.33
C LEU A 341 -21.11 -18.62 -31.79
N ALA A 342 -22.23 -18.61 -32.52
CA ALA A 342 -22.26 -18.94 -33.93
C ALA A 342 -22.27 -17.63 -34.71
N GLY A 343 -21.19 -17.41 -35.50
CA GLY A 343 -21.20 -16.40 -36.54
C GLY A 343 -22.47 -16.53 -37.37
N SER A 344 -23.39 -15.59 -37.20
CA SER A 344 -24.41 -15.30 -38.20
C SER A 344 -23.99 -13.99 -38.83
N GLU A 345 -23.58 -14.09 -40.08
CA GLU A 345 -23.49 -12.95 -40.99
C GLU A 345 -24.75 -12.09 -40.85
N LYS A 346 -24.54 -10.79 -40.64
CA LYS A 346 -25.48 -9.75 -41.06
C LYS A 346 -24.75 -8.75 -41.91
#